data_AF-A0A2J8IKS8-F1
#
_entry.id   AF-A0A2J8IKS8-F1
#
_cell.length_a   1.000
_cell.length_b   1.000
_cell.length_c   1.000
_cell.angle_alpha   90.00
_cell.angle_beta   90.00
_cell.angle_gamma   90.00
#
_symmetry.space_group_name_H-M   'P 1'
#
loop_
_entity.id
_entity.type
_entity.pdbx_description
1 polymer ?
#
loop_
_entity_poly.entity_id
_entity_poly.type
_entity_poly.pdbx_seq_one_letter_code
_entity_poly.pdbx_strand_id
1 'polypeptide(L)'
;MAPEENAGTELLLQGFDRRFLAARTLRSFPWQSLEAKLKDSSDSELLRDILQKTVKHPVCVKHPPSVTCARCFLSELIKKHEAVHTEPLDELYKALAETLMAKESTQGHRSYLLPSGGSVTLSESTAIISHGTTGLVTWDATAEWAIENPAAFTNR
;
A
#
# COMPACT_ATOMS: atom_id res chain seq x y z
N MET A 1 7.72 23.81 -14.70
CA MET A 1 7.00 22.54 -14.45
C MET A 1 5.54 22.86 -14.24
N ALA A 2 4.65 22.20 -14.98
CA ALA A 2 3.24 22.53 -15.07
C ALA A 2 2.44 21.96 -13.88
N PRO A 3 1.41 22.66 -13.38
CA PRO A 3 0.58 22.21 -12.25
C PRO A 3 -0.15 20.87 -12.50
N GLU A 4 -0.37 20.50 -13.76
CA GLU A 4 -1.07 19.25 -14.11
C GLU A 4 -0.23 17.99 -13.91
N GLU A 5 1.10 18.09 -14.06
CA GLU A 5 2.02 16.97 -13.87
C GLU A 5 2.08 16.53 -12.41
N ASN A 6 2.03 17.52 -11.50
CA ASN A 6 2.00 17.31 -10.05
C ASN A 6 0.70 16.65 -9.58
N ALA A 7 -0.44 17.07 -10.12
CA ALA A 7 -1.74 16.47 -9.78
C ALA A 7 -1.80 14.98 -10.18
N GLY A 8 -1.26 14.63 -11.35
CA GLY A 8 -1.18 13.25 -11.81
C GLY A 8 -0.28 12.37 -10.92
N THR A 9 0.85 12.92 -10.46
CA THR A 9 1.74 12.24 -9.51
C THR A 9 1.05 12.03 -8.15
N GLU A 10 0.35 13.03 -7.63
CA GLU A 10 -0.35 12.92 -6.35
C GLU A 10 -1.44 11.83 -6.39
N LEU A 11 -2.24 11.77 -7.46
CA LEU A 11 -3.25 10.73 -7.65
C LEU A 11 -2.62 9.33 -7.73
N LEU A 12 -1.45 9.22 -8.37
CA LEU A 12 -0.70 7.97 -8.42
C LEU A 12 -0.27 7.53 -7.00
N LEU A 13 0.33 8.44 -6.25
CA LEU A 13 0.78 8.20 -4.87
C LEU A 13 -0.39 7.79 -3.96
N GLN A 14 -1.51 8.51 -4.02
CA GLN A 14 -2.73 8.14 -3.29
C GLN A 14 -3.23 6.75 -3.70
N GLY A 15 -3.08 6.40 -4.97
CA GLY A 15 -3.42 5.08 -5.50
C GLY A 15 -2.57 3.96 -4.90
N PHE A 16 -1.27 4.18 -4.73
CA PHE A 16 -0.36 3.23 -4.08
C PHE A 16 -0.65 3.13 -2.57
N ASP A 17 -0.78 4.27 -1.90
CA ASP A 17 -1.05 4.40 -0.46
C ASP A 17 -2.28 3.58 -0.06
N ARG A 18 -3.45 3.89 -0.65
CA ARG A 18 -4.72 3.23 -0.33
C ARG A 18 -4.69 1.73 -0.57
N ARG A 19 -4.08 1.28 -1.67
CA ARG A 19 -4.03 -0.15 -2.04
C ARG A 19 -3.07 -0.92 -1.16
N PHE A 20 -1.93 -0.33 -0.82
CA PHE A 20 -0.96 -0.95 0.06
C PHE A 20 -1.49 -1.08 1.48
N LEU A 21 -2.03 0.00 2.04
CA LEU A 21 -2.58 -0.02 3.40
C LEU A 21 -3.74 -1.01 3.52
N ALA A 22 -4.60 -1.11 2.50
CA ALA A 22 -5.68 -2.09 2.45
C ALA A 22 -5.21 -3.52 2.09
N ALA A 23 -3.89 -3.76 1.99
CA ALA A 23 -3.28 -5.03 1.60
C ALA A 23 -3.90 -5.64 0.32
N ARG A 24 -4.22 -4.80 -0.67
CA ARG A 24 -4.85 -5.22 -1.92
C ARG A 24 -3.90 -6.11 -2.74
N THR A 25 -4.48 -6.94 -3.61
CA THR A 25 -3.71 -7.79 -4.51
C THR A 25 -2.77 -6.96 -5.40
N LEU A 26 -1.56 -7.45 -5.66
CA LEU A 26 -0.54 -6.72 -6.45
C LEU A 26 -1.08 -6.25 -7.82
N ARG A 27 -1.91 -7.06 -8.49
CA ARG A 27 -2.52 -6.70 -9.78
C ARG A 27 -3.40 -5.44 -9.75
N SER A 28 -3.88 -5.04 -8.58
CA SER A 28 -4.76 -3.86 -8.43
C SER A 28 -4.01 -2.54 -8.48
N PHE A 29 -2.69 -2.55 -8.28
CA PHE A 29 -1.87 -1.36 -8.21
C PHE A 29 -1.72 -0.70 -9.59
N PRO A 30 -1.55 0.63 -9.63
CA PRO A 30 -1.44 1.39 -10.88
C PRO A 30 -0.03 1.28 -11.50
N TRP A 31 0.45 0.04 -11.71
CA TRP A 31 1.79 -0.25 -12.21
C TRP A 31 2.05 0.37 -13.60
N GLN A 32 1.06 0.35 -14.48
CA GLN A 32 1.21 0.91 -15.82
C GLN A 32 1.47 2.43 -15.78
N SER A 33 0.78 3.14 -14.89
CA SER A 33 1.00 4.57 -14.69
C SER A 33 2.36 4.86 -14.07
N LEU A 34 2.84 4.01 -13.17
CA LEU A 34 4.20 4.10 -12.63
C LEU A 34 5.25 3.88 -13.72
N GLU A 35 5.13 2.79 -14.50
CA GLU A 35 6.08 2.46 -15.57
C GLU A 35 6.13 3.56 -16.65
N ALA A 36 5.00 4.17 -16.99
CA ALA A 36 4.96 5.30 -17.91
C ALA A 36 5.75 6.49 -17.35
N LYS A 37 5.49 6.89 -16.10
CA LYS A 37 6.22 7.99 -15.46
C LYS A 37 7.73 7.72 -15.37
N LEU A 38 8.13 6.50 -14.98
CA LEU A 38 9.55 6.14 -14.89
C LEU A 38 10.28 6.17 -16.24
N LYS A 39 9.58 5.95 -17.35
CA LYS A 39 10.15 6.04 -18.71
C LYS A 39 10.33 7.48 -19.15
N ASP A 40 9.38 8.34 -18.80
CA ASP A 40 9.36 9.74 -19.23
C ASP A 40 10.27 10.62 -18.37
N SER A 41 10.39 10.28 -17.08
CA SER A 41 11.26 10.94 -16.12
C SER A 41 11.87 9.89 -15.20
N SER A 42 13.20 9.83 -15.12
CA SER A 42 13.91 8.94 -14.18
C SER A 42 13.79 9.46 -12.75
N ASP A 43 12.56 9.50 -12.22
CA ASP A 43 12.24 10.14 -10.95
C ASP A 43 12.46 9.17 -9.79
N SER A 44 13.72 9.04 -9.34
CA SER A 44 14.02 8.38 -8.07
C SER A 44 13.24 8.98 -6.90
N GLU A 45 12.84 10.26 -6.99
CA GLU A 45 11.96 10.94 -6.05
C GLU A 45 10.57 10.30 -5.98
N LEU A 46 9.97 9.95 -7.14
CA LEU A 46 8.67 9.28 -7.19
C LEU A 46 8.69 7.95 -6.45
N LEU A 47 9.75 7.16 -6.62
CA LEU A 47 9.91 5.88 -5.93
C LEU A 47 10.12 6.06 -4.42
N ARG A 48 10.87 7.09 -4.02
CA ARG A 48 11.01 7.45 -2.60
C ARG A 48 9.65 7.84 -2.01
N ASP A 49 8.85 8.62 -2.73
CA ASP A 49 7.52 9.02 -2.29
C ASP A 49 6.57 7.83 -2.17
N ILE A 50 6.58 6.90 -3.13
CA ILE A 50 5.83 5.65 -3.04
C ILE A 50 6.26 4.87 -1.80
N LEU A 51 7.56 4.78 -1.52
CA LEU A 51 8.07 4.07 -0.35
C LEU A 51 7.59 4.71 0.96
N GLN A 52 7.58 6.04 1.05
CA GLN A 52 7.07 6.80 2.20
C GLN A 52 5.56 6.63 2.40
N LYS A 53 4.81 6.58 1.29
CA LYS A 53 3.36 6.37 1.30
C LYS A 53 2.93 4.92 1.52
N THR A 54 3.85 3.96 1.54
CA THR A 54 3.53 2.53 1.64
C THR A 54 4.20 1.88 2.86
N VAL A 55 5.30 1.15 2.67
CA VAL A 55 5.93 0.36 3.75
C VAL A 55 6.47 1.22 4.90
N LYS A 56 6.81 2.49 4.63
CA LYS A 56 7.25 3.46 5.64
C LYS A 56 6.12 4.34 6.17
N HIS A 57 4.87 4.06 5.79
CA HIS A 57 3.74 4.86 6.21
C HIS A 57 3.57 4.83 7.74
N PRO A 58 3.24 5.96 8.41
CA PRO A 58 3.11 6.01 9.87
C PRO A 58 2.09 5.03 10.45
N VAL A 59 1.04 4.70 9.67
CA VAL A 59 0.05 3.70 10.07
C VAL A 59 0.67 2.30 10.14
N CYS A 60 1.62 1.97 9.28
CA CYS A 60 2.32 0.67 9.30
C CYS A 60 3.24 0.51 10.52
N VAL A 61 3.66 1.60 11.17
CA VAL A 61 4.39 1.53 12.45
C VAL A 61 3.47 1.09 13.59
N LYS A 62 2.23 1.60 13.61
CA LYS A 62 1.23 1.25 14.63
C LYS A 62 0.55 -0.08 14.35
N HIS A 63 0.28 -0.34 13.09
CA HIS A 63 -0.46 -1.48 12.59
C HIS A 63 0.26 -2.08 11.37
N PRO A 64 1.29 -2.90 11.60
CA PRO A 64 2.09 -3.45 10.52
C PRO A 64 1.24 -4.33 9.59
N PRO A 65 1.37 -4.17 8.26
CA PRO A 65 0.86 -5.16 7.32
C PRO A 65 1.62 -6.49 7.51
N SER A 66 1.11 -7.57 6.92
CA SER A 66 1.84 -8.84 6.97
C SER A 66 3.21 -8.71 6.27
N VAL A 67 4.22 -9.41 6.79
CA VAL A 67 5.57 -9.41 6.20
C VAL A 67 5.51 -9.91 4.76
N THR A 68 4.65 -10.89 4.49
CA THR A 68 4.38 -11.37 3.13
C THR A 68 3.84 -10.26 2.21
N CYS A 69 2.88 -9.44 2.66
CA CYS A 69 2.36 -8.32 1.87
C CYS A 69 3.46 -7.31 1.53
N ALA A 70 4.18 -6.84 2.55
CA ALA A 70 5.26 -5.86 2.38
C ALA A 70 6.38 -6.39 1.46
N ARG A 71 6.81 -7.64 1.65
CA ARG A 71 7.83 -8.30 0.83
C ARG A 71 7.41 -8.42 -0.63
N CYS A 72 6.19 -8.90 -0.87
CA CYS A 72 5.66 -9.07 -2.22
C CYS A 72 5.52 -7.73 -2.95
N PHE A 73 5.04 -6.69 -2.25
CA PHE A 73 4.95 -5.35 -2.81
C PHE A 73 6.33 -4.79 -3.18
N LEU A 74 7.31 -4.83 -2.26
CA LEU A 74 8.66 -4.32 -2.49
C LEU A 74 9.37 -5.06 -3.61
N SER A 75 9.24 -6.39 -3.66
CA SER A 75 9.82 -7.21 -4.73
C SER A 75 9.23 -6.85 -6.08
N GLU A 76 7.93 -6.59 -6.16
CA GLU A 76 7.29 -6.18 -7.42
C GLU A 76 7.70 -4.75 -7.81
N LEU A 77 7.74 -3.82 -6.85
CA LEU A 77 8.19 -2.44 -7.09
C LEU A 77 9.62 -2.40 -7.63
N ILE A 78 10.54 -3.19 -7.06
CA ILE A 78 11.92 -3.32 -7.53
C ILE A 78 11.96 -3.85 -8.97
N LYS A 79 11.25 -4.94 -9.27
CA LYS A 79 11.19 -5.48 -10.65
C LYS A 79 10.68 -4.46 -11.64
N LYS A 80 9.65 -3.69 -11.27
CA LYS A 80 9.05 -2.66 -12.12
C LYS A 80 10.02 -1.54 -12.42
N HIS A 81 10.81 -1.15 -11.43
CA HIS A 81 11.87 -0.17 -11.59
C HIS A 81 13.05 -0.70 -12.45
N GLU A 82 13.53 -1.91 -12.18
CA GLU A 82 14.62 -2.55 -12.93
C GLU A 82 14.26 -2.75 -14.42
N ALA A 83 12.99 -3.02 -14.72
CA ALA A 83 12.51 -3.19 -16.09
C ALA A 83 12.60 -1.91 -16.94
N VAL A 84 12.72 -0.74 -16.32
CA VAL A 84 12.90 0.56 -17.01
C VAL A 84 14.39 0.92 -17.13
N HIS A 85 15.30 -0.03 -16.84
CA HIS A 85 16.76 0.13 -16.95
C HIS A 85 17.32 1.37 -16.23
N THR A 86 16.70 1.75 -15.11
CA THR A 86 17.13 2.87 -14.27
C THR A 86 18.15 2.41 -13.23
N GLU A 87 18.99 3.33 -12.76
CA GLU A 87 19.96 3.07 -11.69
C GLU A 87 19.27 2.51 -10.43
N PRO A 88 19.74 1.39 -9.85
CA PRO A 88 19.13 0.80 -8.66
C PRO A 88 19.00 1.79 -7.50
N LEU A 89 17.84 1.77 -6.83
CA LEU A 89 17.57 2.65 -5.70
C LEU A 89 17.80 1.91 -4.37
N ASP A 90 18.91 2.22 -3.69
CA ASP A 90 19.34 1.56 -2.45
C ASP A 90 18.25 1.53 -1.37
N GLU A 91 17.44 2.58 -1.25
CA GLU A 91 16.38 2.64 -0.24
C GLU A 91 15.32 1.53 -0.41
N LEU A 92 15.09 1.04 -1.63
CA LEU A 92 14.16 -0.07 -1.89
C LEU A 92 14.72 -1.39 -1.34
N TYR A 93 16.00 -1.67 -1.60
CA TYR A 93 16.66 -2.88 -1.09
C TYR A 93 16.82 -2.83 0.42
N LYS A 94 17.13 -1.66 0.98
CA LYS A 94 17.15 -1.46 2.43
C LYS A 94 15.79 -1.77 3.05
N ALA A 95 14.70 -1.25 2.49
CA ALA A 95 13.36 -1.53 2.98
C ALA A 95 12.99 -3.03 2.85
N LEU A 96 13.43 -3.68 1.77
CA LEU A 96 13.22 -5.12 1.59
C LEU A 96 14.01 -5.93 2.63
N ALA A 97 15.26 -5.57 2.88
CA ALA A 97 16.08 -6.22 3.90
C ALA A 97 15.47 -6.05 5.30
N GLU A 98 15.04 -4.84 5.66
CA GLU A 98 14.32 -4.57 6.92
C GLU A 98 13.06 -5.43 7.04
N THR A 99 12.30 -5.58 5.94
CA THR A 99 11.11 -6.44 5.89
C THR A 99 11.45 -7.91 6.10
N LEU A 100 12.54 -8.40 5.50
CA LEU A 100 12.98 -9.80 5.64
C LEU A 100 13.53 -10.10 7.04
N MET A 101 14.08 -9.10 7.72
CA MET A 101 14.56 -9.20 9.09
C MET A 101 13.43 -9.08 10.12
N ALA A 102 12.27 -8.56 9.72
CA ALA A 102 11.11 -8.47 10.59
C ALA A 102 10.57 -9.86 10.94
N LYS A 103 10.22 -10.05 12.21
CA LYS A 103 9.66 -11.32 12.69
C LYS A 103 8.26 -11.51 12.08
N GLU A 104 8.04 -12.64 11.40
CA GLU A 104 6.71 -12.99 10.89
C GLU A 104 5.73 -13.11 12.06
N SER A 105 4.65 -12.33 11.97
CA SER A 105 3.54 -12.37 12.93
C SER A 105 2.44 -13.27 12.37
N THR A 106 1.73 -13.97 13.26
CA THR A 106 0.51 -14.71 12.91
C THR A 106 -0.68 -13.78 12.57
N GLN A 107 -0.47 -12.48 12.62
CA GLN A 107 -1.47 -11.45 12.46
C GLN A 107 -0.93 -10.31 11.59
N GLY A 108 -1.69 -9.92 10.57
CA GLY A 108 -1.43 -8.75 9.72
C GLY A 108 -2.56 -7.72 9.87
N HIS A 109 -2.32 -6.49 9.42
CA HIS A 109 -3.31 -5.43 9.47
C HIS A 109 -3.66 -4.91 8.08
N ARG A 110 -4.93 -4.56 7.90
CA ARG A 110 -5.43 -3.79 6.75
C ARG A 110 -5.95 -2.45 7.25
N SER A 111 -5.45 -1.38 6.69
CA SER A 111 -5.84 -0.02 7.06
C SER A 111 -6.48 0.69 5.88
N TYR A 112 -7.57 1.40 6.14
CA TYR A 112 -8.29 2.16 5.14
C TYR A 112 -8.29 3.63 5.55
N LEU A 113 -7.89 4.51 4.63
CA LEU A 113 -7.85 5.94 4.86
C LEU A 113 -9.25 6.54 4.67
N LEU A 114 -9.69 7.33 5.64
CA LEU A 114 -10.95 8.04 5.61
C LEU A 114 -10.80 9.40 4.91
N PRO A 115 -11.84 9.92 4.24
CA PRO A 115 -11.82 11.26 3.67
C PRO A 115 -11.57 12.37 4.70
N SER A 116 -11.90 12.12 5.98
CA SER A 116 -11.65 13.02 7.10
C SER A 116 -10.19 13.07 7.57
N GLY A 117 -9.29 12.28 6.97
CA GLY A 117 -7.87 12.20 7.35
C GLY A 117 -7.55 11.16 8.43
N GLY A 118 -8.56 10.47 8.97
CA GLY A 118 -8.37 9.32 9.86
C GLY A 118 -8.06 8.01 9.12
N SER A 119 -7.84 6.94 9.87
CA SER A 119 -7.71 5.59 9.33
C SER A 119 -8.51 4.58 10.15
N VAL A 120 -9.14 3.61 9.48
CA VAL A 120 -9.77 2.45 10.11
C VAL A 120 -8.86 1.24 9.87
N THR A 121 -8.47 0.54 10.93
CA THR A 121 -7.60 -0.63 10.82
C THR A 121 -8.31 -1.90 11.28
N LEU A 122 -8.28 -2.91 10.44
CA LEU A 122 -8.72 -4.27 10.72
C LEU A 122 -7.50 -5.16 10.95
N SER A 123 -7.62 -6.10 11.88
CA SER A 123 -6.58 -7.07 12.17
C SER A 123 -7.00 -8.44 11.65
N GLU A 124 -6.19 -9.02 10.77
CA GLU A 124 -6.43 -10.31 10.14
C GLU A 124 -5.47 -11.35 10.71
N SER A 125 -6.01 -12.45 11.21
CA SER A 125 -5.22 -13.62 11.58
C SER A 125 -4.92 -14.46 10.35
N THR A 126 -3.69 -14.97 10.24
CA THR A 126 -3.32 -15.94 9.20
C THR A 126 -3.77 -17.37 9.53
N ALA A 127 -4.41 -17.57 10.70
CA ALA A 127 -4.98 -18.86 11.07
C ALA A 127 -6.15 -19.23 10.14
N ILE A 128 -6.00 -20.34 9.41
CA ILE A 128 -6.99 -20.91 8.49
C ILE A 128 -8.32 -21.24 9.22
N ILE A 129 -8.26 -21.45 10.53
CA ILE A 129 -9.43 -21.73 11.38
C ILE A 129 -9.41 -20.81 12.60
N SER A 130 -10.13 -19.70 12.53
CA SER A 130 -10.55 -18.96 13.72
C SER A 130 -11.92 -19.47 14.17
N HIS A 131 -11.97 -20.26 15.23
CA HIS A 131 -13.20 -20.59 15.97
C HIS A 131 -14.38 -21.11 15.12
N GLY A 132 -14.10 -21.99 14.14
CA GLY A 132 -15.16 -22.79 13.49
C GLY A 132 -16.00 -22.10 12.42
N THR A 133 -15.66 -20.90 11.96
CA THR A 133 -16.28 -20.28 10.77
C THR A 133 -15.28 -20.18 9.63
N THR A 134 -15.64 -20.67 8.44
CA THR A 134 -14.88 -20.49 7.20
C THR A 134 -14.66 -18.99 6.96
N GLY A 135 -13.40 -18.57 6.84
CA GLY A 135 -13.00 -17.16 6.74
C GLY A 135 -13.74 -16.43 5.60
N LEU A 136 -14.75 -15.64 5.97
CA LEU A 136 -15.57 -14.90 5.03
C LEU A 136 -15.02 -13.48 4.86
N VAL A 137 -14.72 -13.14 3.61
CA VAL A 137 -14.18 -11.86 3.09
C VAL A 137 -15.27 -10.77 3.11
N THR A 138 -16.02 -10.64 4.20
CA THR A 138 -17.19 -9.73 4.26
C THR A 138 -16.82 -8.32 4.69
N TRP A 139 -15.72 -8.17 5.45
CA TRP A 139 -15.33 -6.87 6.02
C TRP A 139 -14.82 -5.88 4.98
N ASP A 140 -14.17 -6.38 3.94
CA ASP A 140 -13.56 -5.58 2.88
C ASP A 140 -14.60 -4.71 2.15
N ALA A 141 -15.73 -5.31 1.78
CA ALA A 141 -16.83 -4.61 1.12
C ALA A 141 -17.52 -3.61 2.06
N THR A 142 -17.63 -3.92 3.36
CA THR A 142 -18.25 -3.00 4.32
C THR A 142 -17.37 -1.78 4.62
N ALA A 143 -16.04 -1.96 4.65
CA ALA A 143 -15.10 -0.85 4.84
C ALA A 143 -15.08 0.08 3.62
N GLU A 144 -15.05 -0.47 2.41
CA GLU A 144 -15.13 0.31 1.17
C GLU A 144 -16.44 1.10 1.08
N TRP A 145 -17.57 0.44 1.35
CA TRP A 145 -18.86 1.11 1.38
C TRP A 145 -18.89 2.28 2.38
N ALA A 146 -18.31 2.11 3.57
CA ALA A 146 -18.28 3.16 4.58
C ALA A 146 -17.45 4.38 4.14
N ILE A 147 -16.36 4.16 3.40
CA ILE A 147 -15.52 5.22 2.83
C ILE A 147 -16.26 5.95 1.71
N GLU A 148 -17.02 5.23 0.88
CA GLU A 148 -17.84 5.80 -0.18
C GLU A 148 -19.09 6.52 0.32
N ASN A 149 -19.52 6.23 1.56
CA ASN A 149 -20.74 6.79 2.17
C ASN A 149 -20.44 7.57 3.47
N PRO A 150 -19.57 8.60 3.45
CA PRO A 150 -19.19 9.33 4.66
C PRO A 150 -20.37 10.07 5.31
N ALA A 151 -21.38 10.44 4.51
CA ALA A 151 -22.62 11.07 4.98
C ALA A 151 -23.41 10.19 5.97
N ALA A 152 -23.27 8.86 5.88
CA ALA A 152 -23.92 7.93 6.80
C ALA A 152 -23.32 7.96 8.23
N PHE A 153 -22.15 8.59 8.41
CA PHE A 153 -21.40 8.61 9.67
C PHE A 153 -21.21 10.01 10.26
N THR A 154 -21.82 11.05 9.69
CA THR A 154 -21.58 12.46 10.06
C THR A 154 -22.33 12.93 11.32
N ASN A 155 -22.90 12.03 12.12
CA ASN A 155 -23.70 12.40 13.30
C ASN A 155 -23.67 11.34 14.42
N ARG A 156 -22.49 10.80 14.72
CA ARG A 156 -22.27 9.84 15.82
C ARG A 156 -21.06 10.22 16.65
#